data_AF-A0A2K1L7M9-F1
#
_entry.id   AF-A0A2K1L7M9-F1
#
_cell.length_a   1.000
_cell.length_b   1.000
_cell.length_c   1.000
_cell.angle_alpha   90.00
_cell.angle_beta   90.00
_cell.angle_gamma   90.00
#
_symmetry.space_group_name_H-M   'P 1'
#
loop_
_entity.id
_entity.type
_entity.pdbx_description
1 polymer ?
#
loop_
_entity_poly.entity_id
_entity_poly.type
_entity_poly.pdbx_seq_one_letter_code
_entity_poly.pdbx_strand_id
1 'polypeptide(L)'
;MEYNPCMDTRGLRSRGPVHCAVFPGTPVSVSLANCDIEALVQPSPQQVEAYELYLHLPDLTRLWRLKEFPNWKNERLVRPALHSLELVFRMISCVLCDTRPYIYRDEWLRRLESLINSQLEILSCIVEGDDEAPTSTLSNSCSHVGTESVVWHKSGSRPIVSRISKESLLPRLASWRTAQNVSTRLHFAIEGHMARAPFTLGLGEPNLSGKPVLEYDKVCTPLEVYACRQSMPGHPEDHTLSTVHQIMEAWLEVASGLLQNVETMVKEGNCELAAKNCWIVERVWKLLMSTMDLLQIMDPDDFMRLKEELAISQDEAAISTKHIGGGAYCLRSTRLRKITKGCKDLRLLVPKVVGVEADPKGGPRLQEAVMDLLHSHGMSTHVAPPFRRPLAYHSSTIHLLQAFQAVEAAVRQFYFSYQQLVIAVMGSGEYKATAQAEVSAADALSQIYFEPPYFPSLDGAKTFLGSYWHNNPELEEGAIMRQLMVEKTSRQLNTGNSSKASSVDANSGSGDSNKADTSEERAQKPSRPIQKKQSYATLAYMYQGAMGA
;
A
#
# COMPACT_ATOMS: atom_id res chain seq x y z
N MET A 1 -34.75 -53.32 28.00
CA MET A 1 -33.90 -54.27 27.24
C MET A 1 -32.56 -53.59 27.02
N GLU A 2 -31.47 -54.34 27.18
CA GLU A 2 -30.16 -53.78 27.54
C GLU A 2 -29.09 -54.06 26.48
N TYR A 3 -28.00 -53.26 26.56
CA TYR A 3 -26.62 -53.49 26.14
C TYR A 3 -26.28 -54.67 25.19
N ASN A 4 -25.68 -54.30 24.04
CA ASN A 4 -24.25 -54.48 23.68
C ASN A 4 -23.42 -55.66 24.27
N PRO A 5 -22.32 -56.09 23.60
CA PRO A 5 -21.89 -55.88 22.19
C PRO A 5 -21.28 -57.15 21.54
N CYS A 6 -20.72 -57.03 20.33
CA CYS A 6 -19.55 -57.84 19.94
C CYS A 6 -18.63 -57.04 19.00
N MET A 7 -17.31 -57.31 19.05
CA MET A 7 -16.31 -56.72 18.16
C MET A 7 -15.97 -57.67 17.01
N ASP A 8 -15.46 -57.12 15.90
CA ASP A 8 -14.36 -57.76 15.18
C ASP A 8 -13.24 -56.74 14.95
N THR A 9 -12.00 -57.22 14.89
CA THR A 9 -10.77 -56.43 14.87
C THR A 9 -9.78 -57.02 13.87
N ARG A 10 -9.69 -56.41 12.68
CA ARG A 10 -8.55 -56.56 11.76
C ARG A 10 -8.53 -55.47 10.69
N GLY A 11 -7.63 -54.50 10.85
CA GLY A 11 -7.48 -53.36 9.94
C GLY A 11 -6.19 -52.55 10.14
N LEU A 12 -5.15 -53.14 10.74
CA LEU A 12 -3.90 -52.45 11.05
C LEU A 12 -3.06 -52.18 9.79
N ARG A 13 -3.07 -50.93 9.32
CA ARG A 13 -1.96 -50.38 8.50
C ARG A 13 -1.53 -49.00 9.01
N SER A 14 -0.33 -49.01 9.61
CA SER A 14 0.62 -47.92 9.82
C SER A 14 0.13 -46.46 9.78
N ARG A 15 0.17 -45.78 10.93
CA ARG A 15 0.29 -44.31 10.96
C ARG A 15 1.71 -43.92 10.58
N GLY A 16 1.91 -43.40 9.37
CA GLY A 16 3.11 -42.61 9.05
C GLY A 16 3.04 -41.22 9.71
N PRO A 17 4.19 -40.60 10.06
CA PRO A 17 4.20 -39.25 10.62
C PRO A 17 3.82 -38.21 9.55
N VAL A 18 2.97 -37.25 9.94
CA VAL A 18 2.65 -36.08 9.11
C VAL A 18 3.84 -35.11 9.14
N HIS A 19 4.75 -35.25 8.19
CA HIS A 19 5.86 -34.31 8.02
C HIS A 19 5.37 -32.99 7.41
N CYS A 20 5.09 -32.01 8.28
CA CYS A 20 5.16 -30.61 7.88
C CYS A 20 6.62 -30.26 7.55
N ALA A 21 6.91 -30.10 6.27
CA ALA A 21 8.23 -29.70 5.77
C ALA A 21 8.07 -28.66 4.65
N VAL A 22 7.79 -27.40 5.03
CA VAL A 22 7.91 -26.27 4.12
C VAL A 22 9.39 -25.92 4.01
N PHE A 23 10.01 -26.29 2.89
CA PHE A 23 11.33 -25.81 2.50
C PHE A 23 11.22 -24.98 1.21
N PRO A 24 11.66 -23.71 1.19
CA PRO A 24 11.81 -22.97 -0.05
C PRO A 24 13.02 -23.53 -0.82
N GLY A 25 12.81 -24.00 -2.06
CA GLY A 25 13.91 -24.46 -2.90
C GLY A 25 13.66 -25.67 -3.82
N THR A 26 12.44 -26.22 -3.91
CA THR A 26 12.11 -27.12 -5.04
C THR A 26 12.25 -26.33 -6.35
N PRO A 27 13.13 -26.74 -7.28
CA PRO A 27 13.34 -25.99 -8.51
C PRO A 27 12.08 -26.05 -9.38
N VAL A 28 11.56 -24.88 -9.77
CA VAL A 28 10.53 -24.76 -10.81
C VAL A 28 11.05 -25.44 -12.07
N SER A 29 10.24 -26.29 -12.69
CA SER A 29 10.68 -27.07 -13.84
C SER A 29 11.06 -26.15 -15.00
N VAL A 30 12.22 -26.40 -15.61
CA VAL A 30 12.89 -25.51 -16.59
C VAL A 30 12.01 -25.22 -17.82
N SER A 31 10.96 -26.01 -18.04
CA SER A 31 9.98 -25.81 -19.13
C SER A 31 9.14 -24.54 -19.02
N LEU A 32 9.02 -23.91 -17.85
CA LEU A 32 8.16 -22.72 -17.67
C LEU A 32 8.84 -21.39 -18.04
N ALA A 33 10.17 -21.34 -18.17
CA ALA A 33 10.91 -20.09 -18.42
C ALA A 33 10.63 -19.44 -19.80
N ASN A 34 10.00 -20.16 -20.72
CA ASN A 34 9.60 -19.70 -22.06
C ASN A 34 8.07 -19.55 -22.23
N CYS A 35 7.28 -19.76 -21.17
CA CYS A 35 5.84 -19.53 -21.22
C CYS A 35 5.54 -18.04 -21.08
N ASP A 36 4.64 -17.53 -21.93
CA ASP A 36 4.09 -16.19 -21.71
C ASP A 36 3.12 -16.25 -20.52
N ILE A 37 3.53 -15.62 -19.41
CA ILE A 37 2.76 -15.53 -18.17
C ILE A 37 1.48 -14.71 -18.40
N GLU A 38 1.44 -13.80 -19.38
CA GLU A 38 0.18 -13.16 -19.77
C GLU A 38 -0.75 -14.14 -20.51
N ALA A 39 -0.24 -15.16 -21.21
CA ALA A 39 -1.05 -16.12 -21.95
C ALA A 39 -1.58 -17.27 -21.07
N LEU A 40 -0.79 -17.77 -20.11
CA LEU A 40 -1.21 -18.86 -19.21
C LEU A 40 -2.38 -18.50 -18.28
N VAL A 41 -2.64 -17.21 -18.09
CA VAL A 41 -3.50 -16.68 -17.01
C VAL A 41 -4.75 -15.96 -17.56
N GLN A 42 -5.05 -16.08 -18.87
CA GLN A 42 -6.24 -15.43 -19.42
C GLN A 42 -7.54 -16.19 -19.05
N PRO A 43 -8.50 -15.52 -18.38
CA PRO A 43 -9.88 -16.02 -18.28
C PRO A 43 -10.51 -16.13 -19.67
N SER A 44 -11.55 -16.96 -19.81
CA SER A 44 -12.33 -16.99 -21.05
C SER A 44 -13.06 -15.65 -21.27
N PRO A 45 -13.35 -15.24 -22.53
CA PRO A 45 -14.10 -14.01 -22.78
C PRO A 45 -15.45 -13.95 -22.06
N GLN A 46 -16.11 -15.10 -21.90
CA GLN A 46 -17.37 -15.23 -21.17
C GLN A 46 -17.19 -15.02 -19.66
N GLN A 47 -16.10 -15.50 -19.07
CA GLN A 47 -15.76 -15.25 -17.66
C GLN A 47 -15.45 -13.76 -17.41
N VAL A 48 -14.87 -13.05 -18.39
CA VAL A 48 -14.66 -11.60 -18.35
C VAL A 48 -15.99 -10.85 -18.44
N GLU A 49 -16.82 -11.17 -19.44
CA GLU A 49 -18.12 -10.53 -19.64
C GLU A 49 -19.05 -10.74 -18.42
N ALA A 50 -19.13 -11.96 -17.89
CA ALA A 50 -19.91 -12.25 -16.69
C ALA A 50 -19.40 -11.47 -15.47
N TYR A 51 -18.09 -11.29 -15.31
CA TYR A 51 -17.48 -10.49 -14.25
C TYR A 51 -17.80 -8.98 -14.42
N GLU A 52 -17.65 -8.45 -15.64
CA GLU A 52 -17.92 -7.03 -15.91
C GLU A 52 -19.42 -6.69 -15.76
N LEU A 53 -20.32 -7.60 -16.12
CA LEU A 53 -21.77 -7.47 -15.88
C LEU A 53 -22.14 -7.62 -14.40
N TYR A 54 -21.59 -8.63 -13.70
CA TYR A 54 -21.83 -8.86 -12.27
C TYR A 54 -21.48 -7.64 -11.40
N LEU A 55 -20.45 -6.89 -11.80
CA LEU A 55 -19.97 -5.70 -11.11
C LEU A 55 -20.54 -4.38 -11.65
N HIS A 56 -21.48 -4.41 -12.60
CA HIS A 56 -21.99 -3.21 -13.29
C HIS A 56 -20.88 -2.30 -13.85
N LEU A 57 -19.74 -2.89 -14.28
CA LEU A 57 -18.60 -2.12 -14.78
C LEU A 57 -18.89 -1.32 -16.05
N PRO A 58 -19.79 -1.71 -16.97
CA PRO A 58 -20.21 -0.84 -18.07
C PRO A 58 -20.81 0.48 -17.57
N ASP A 59 -21.70 0.44 -16.55
CA ASP A 59 -22.34 1.62 -15.98
C ASP A 59 -21.37 2.48 -15.16
N LEU A 60 -20.57 1.86 -14.29
CA LEU A 60 -19.54 2.58 -13.53
C LEU A 60 -18.50 3.22 -14.46
N THR A 61 -18.07 2.51 -15.50
CA THR A 61 -17.10 3.02 -16.49
C THR A 61 -17.72 4.11 -17.39
N ARG A 62 -19.04 4.08 -17.65
CA ARG A 62 -19.77 5.21 -18.25
C ARG A 62 -19.64 6.44 -17.36
N LEU A 63 -19.96 6.33 -16.07
CA LEU A 63 -19.89 7.44 -15.12
C LEU A 63 -18.49 8.03 -14.98
N TRP A 64 -17.46 7.19 -14.82
CA TRP A 64 -16.06 7.63 -14.68
C TRP A 64 -15.51 8.34 -15.94
N ARG A 65 -16.16 8.17 -17.09
CA ARG A 65 -15.77 8.78 -18.38
C ARG A 65 -16.67 9.94 -18.80
N LEU A 66 -17.68 10.31 -17.99
CA LEU A 66 -18.37 11.59 -18.16
C LEU A 66 -17.37 12.73 -17.88
N LYS A 67 -17.33 13.69 -18.80
CA LYS A 67 -16.52 14.91 -18.71
C LYS A 67 -17.44 16.12 -18.56
N GLU A 68 -17.91 16.34 -17.34
CA GLU A 68 -18.87 17.39 -16.99
C GLU A 68 -18.16 18.69 -16.60
N PHE A 69 -16.93 18.60 -16.09
CA PHE A 69 -16.12 19.72 -15.62
C PHE A 69 -14.90 19.90 -16.53
N PRO A 70 -15.05 20.39 -17.77
CA PRO A 70 -14.04 20.21 -18.82
C PRO A 70 -12.69 20.90 -18.57
N ASN A 71 -12.68 21.89 -17.66
CA ASN A 71 -11.50 22.62 -17.20
C ASN A 71 -10.74 21.88 -16.08
N TRP A 72 -11.38 20.97 -15.35
CA TRP A 72 -10.82 20.28 -14.19
C TRP A 72 -10.09 19.01 -14.62
N LYS A 73 -8.76 19.11 -14.81
CA LYS A 73 -7.94 18.01 -15.37
C LYS A 73 -7.99 16.71 -14.55
N ASN A 74 -8.20 16.84 -13.25
CA ASN A 74 -8.26 15.73 -12.29
C ASN A 74 -9.63 15.07 -12.15
N GLU A 75 -10.69 15.55 -12.83
CA GLU A 75 -12.03 14.96 -12.83
C GLU A 75 -11.99 13.43 -13.00
N ARG A 76 -11.19 12.96 -13.98
CA ARG A 76 -10.99 11.54 -14.32
C ARG A 76 -10.31 10.69 -13.25
N LEU A 77 -9.68 11.30 -12.25
CA LEU A 77 -9.04 10.65 -11.11
C LEU A 77 -9.91 10.77 -9.86
N VAL A 78 -10.47 11.96 -9.63
CA VAL A 78 -11.23 12.26 -8.42
C VAL A 78 -12.60 11.60 -8.47
N ARG A 79 -13.30 11.61 -9.61
CA ARG A 79 -14.64 10.99 -9.73
C ARG A 79 -14.62 9.50 -9.33
N PRO A 80 -13.81 8.60 -9.91
CA PRO A 80 -13.73 7.21 -9.43
C PRO A 80 -13.27 7.06 -7.97
N ALA A 81 -12.34 7.90 -7.49
CA ALA A 81 -11.93 7.89 -6.08
C ALA A 81 -13.07 8.26 -5.11
N LEU A 82 -13.94 9.21 -5.46
CA LEU A 82 -15.12 9.56 -4.67
C LEU A 82 -16.21 8.48 -4.76
N HIS A 83 -16.41 7.88 -5.93
CA HIS A 83 -17.35 6.75 -6.09
C HIS A 83 -16.96 5.60 -5.18
N SER A 84 -15.65 5.31 -5.07
CA SER A 84 -15.13 4.33 -4.11
C SER A 84 -15.47 4.69 -2.66
N LEU A 85 -15.30 5.94 -2.23
CA LEU A 85 -15.64 6.37 -0.86
C LEU A 85 -17.13 6.12 -0.56
N GLU A 86 -18.03 6.47 -1.48
CA GLU A 86 -19.46 6.13 -1.34
C GLU A 86 -19.68 4.62 -1.21
N LEU A 87 -19.02 3.79 -2.03
CA LEU A 87 -19.14 2.33 -1.92
C LEU A 87 -18.69 1.81 -0.54
N VAL A 88 -17.64 2.38 0.09
CA VAL A 88 -17.29 2.02 1.48
C VAL A 88 -18.35 2.50 2.48
N PHE A 89 -18.92 3.70 2.31
CA PHE A 89 -20.03 4.16 3.16
C PHE A 89 -21.27 3.26 3.03
N ARG A 90 -21.56 2.73 1.83
CA ARG A 90 -22.62 1.72 1.60
C ARG A 90 -22.32 0.44 2.36
N MET A 91 -21.10 -0.09 2.28
CA MET A 91 -20.70 -1.28 3.07
C MET A 91 -20.81 -1.05 4.58
N ILE A 92 -20.46 0.13 5.10
CA ILE A 92 -20.67 0.49 6.52
C ILE A 92 -22.16 0.40 6.88
N SER A 93 -23.07 0.94 6.05
CA SER A 93 -24.51 0.78 6.28
C SER A 93 -24.96 -0.68 6.21
N CYS A 94 -24.40 -1.49 5.33
CA CYS A 94 -24.76 -2.91 5.21
C CYS A 94 -24.30 -3.70 6.45
N VAL A 95 -23.06 -3.53 6.91
CA VAL A 95 -22.54 -4.16 8.15
C VAL A 95 -23.35 -3.76 9.39
N LEU A 96 -23.81 -2.51 9.45
CA LEU A 96 -24.66 -2.00 10.55
C LEU A 96 -26.10 -2.52 10.49
N CYS A 97 -26.60 -2.87 9.30
CA CYS A 97 -27.94 -3.42 9.10
C CYS A 97 -27.98 -4.95 9.01
N ASP A 98 -26.83 -5.63 8.90
CA ASP A 98 -26.74 -7.09 8.83
C ASP A 98 -27.33 -7.72 10.09
N THR A 99 -28.28 -8.64 9.92
CA THR A 99 -29.00 -9.33 11.00
C THR A 99 -28.36 -10.66 11.42
N ARG A 100 -27.35 -11.16 10.67
CA ARG A 100 -26.68 -12.43 10.96
C ARG A 100 -25.96 -12.37 12.32
N PRO A 101 -26.12 -13.37 13.21
CA PRO A 101 -25.57 -13.29 14.57
C PRO A 101 -24.05 -13.51 14.63
N TYR A 102 -23.47 -14.19 13.63
CA TYR A 102 -22.05 -14.55 13.56
C TYR A 102 -21.14 -13.45 12.98
N ILE A 103 -21.69 -12.40 12.36
CA ILE A 103 -20.90 -11.37 11.70
C ILE A 103 -20.16 -10.48 12.70
N TYR A 104 -18.83 -10.44 12.57
CA TYR A 104 -17.92 -9.67 13.42
C TYR A 104 -17.92 -8.18 13.03
N ARG A 105 -19.05 -7.50 13.29
CA ARG A 105 -19.31 -6.10 12.91
C ARG A 105 -18.20 -5.13 13.30
N ASP A 106 -17.62 -5.27 14.51
CA ASP A 106 -16.55 -4.38 14.97
C ASP A 106 -15.26 -4.50 14.14
N GLU A 107 -14.91 -5.70 13.66
CA GLU A 107 -13.73 -5.91 12.81
C GLU A 107 -13.98 -5.39 11.39
N TRP A 108 -15.17 -5.65 10.85
CA TRP A 108 -15.63 -5.03 9.61
C TRP A 108 -15.52 -3.50 9.66
N LEU A 109 -16.11 -2.86 10.68
CA LEU A 109 -16.05 -1.40 10.83
C LEU A 109 -14.60 -0.89 10.97
N ARG A 110 -13.74 -1.57 11.74
CA ARG A 110 -12.31 -1.24 11.83
C ARG A 110 -11.61 -1.27 10.47
N ARG A 111 -11.81 -2.32 9.65
CA ARG A 111 -11.16 -2.40 8.33
C ARG A 111 -11.76 -1.41 7.33
N LEU A 112 -13.07 -1.15 7.37
CA LEU A 112 -13.74 -0.15 6.52
C LEU A 112 -13.26 1.28 6.84
N GLU A 113 -13.10 1.62 8.13
CA GLU A 113 -12.52 2.91 8.55
C GLU A 113 -11.04 3.04 8.16
N SER A 114 -10.25 1.96 8.29
CA SER A 114 -8.86 1.92 7.82
C SER A 114 -8.78 2.15 6.31
N LEU A 115 -9.64 1.48 5.54
CA LEU A 115 -9.72 1.61 4.09
C LEU A 115 -10.08 3.04 3.66
N ILE A 116 -11.05 3.69 4.33
CA ILE A 116 -11.40 5.09 4.05
C ILE A 116 -10.21 6.02 4.36
N ASN A 117 -9.45 5.78 5.42
CA ASN A 117 -8.24 6.56 5.71
C ASN A 117 -7.20 6.44 4.58
N SER A 118 -6.94 5.23 4.07
CA SER A 118 -6.04 5.04 2.93
C SER A 118 -6.57 5.68 1.64
N GLN A 119 -7.89 5.63 1.39
CA GLN A 119 -8.52 6.32 0.25
C GLN A 119 -8.39 7.84 0.35
N LEU A 120 -8.57 8.41 1.54
CA LEU A 120 -8.43 9.85 1.79
C LEU A 120 -6.97 10.33 1.70
N GLU A 121 -5.99 9.54 2.16
CA GLU A 121 -4.57 9.86 1.98
C GLU A 121 -4.24 9.98 0.47
N ILE A 122 -4.65 8.98 -0.32
CA ILE A 122 -4.39 8.93 -1.77
C ILE A 122 -5.13 10.05 -2.49
N LEU A 123 -6.41 10.28 -2.17
CA LEU A 123 -7.22 11.37 -2.73
C LEU A 123 -6.61 12.74 -2.44
N SER A 124 -6.20 13.01 -1.19
CA SER A 124 -5.58 14.28 -0.81
C SER A 124 -4.28 14.54 -1.59
N CYS A 125 -3.50 13.49 -1.86
CA CYS A 125 -2.29 13.57 -2.68
C CYS A 125 -2.58 13.87 -4.16
N ILE A 126 -3.73 13.43 -4.70
CA ILE A 126 -4.18 13.73 -6.07
C ILE A 126 -4.65 15.20 -6.19
N VAL A 127 -5.41 15.70 -5.20
CA VAL A 127 -6.03 17.04 -5.25
C VAL A 127 -5.18 18.16 -4.60
N GLU A 128 -4.01 17.84 -4.06
CA GLU A 128 -3.07 18.85 -3.57
C GLU A 128 -2.55 19.73 -4.73
N GLY A 129 -2.94 21.01 -4.70
CA GLY A 129 -2.67 22.00 -5.77
C GLY A 129 -3.76 22.08 -6.84
N ASP A 130 -4.91 21.45 -6.63
CA ASP A 130 -6.01 21.35 -7.61
C ASP A 130 -7.06 22.47 -7.44
N ASP A 131 -6.68 23.69 -7.82
CA ASP A 131 -7.54 24.88 -7.76
C ASP A 131 -8.63 24.92 -8.87
N GLU A 132 -8.63 23.95 -9.80
CA GLU A 132 -9.59 23.86 -10.91
C GLU A 132 -10.89 23.12 -10.55
N ALA A 133 -11.00 22.59 -9.33
CA ALA A 133 -12.12 21.76 -8.88
C ALA A 133 -13.45 22.53 -8.71
N PRO A 134 -14.60 21.93 -9.06
CA PRO A 134 -15.92 22.55 -8.93
C PRO A 134 -16.33 22.70 -7.47
N THR A 135 -16.10 23.88 -6.91
CA THR A 135 -16.32 24.18 -5.50
C THR A 135 -17.34 25.30 -5.30
N SER A 136 -18.02 25.25 -4.16
CA SER A 136 -18.87 26.31 -3.66
C SER A 136 -18.15 27.09 -2.55
N THR A 137 -18.13 28.42 -2.67
CA THR A 137 -17.63 29.31 -1.62
C THR A 137 -18.56 29.28 -0.41
N LEU A 138 -17.99 29.32 0.79
CA LEU A 138 -18.75 29.39 2.04
C LEU A 138 -19.67 30.62 2.06
N SER A 139 -20.97 30.37 2.16
CA SER A 139 -22.01 31.40 2.00
C SER A 139 -22.26 32.15 3.31
N ASN A 140 -22.30 33.49 3.25
CA ASN A 140 -22.75 34.36 4.34
C ASN A 140 -24.30 34.38 4.48
N SER A 141 -24.96 33.26 4.23
CA SER A 141 -26.42 33.15 4.18
C SER A 141 -27.03 33.12 5.59
N CYS A 142 -27.64 34.24 5.99
CA CYS A 142 -28.53 34.31 7.14
C CYS A 142 -29.88 33.63 6.83
N SER A 143 -29.91 32.30 6.84
CA SER A 143 -31.13 31.47 6.87
C SER A 143 -31.35 30.90 8.28
N HIS A 144 -32.61 30.59 8.62
CA HIS A 144 -32.99 30.13 9.96
C HIS A 144 -32.27 28.83 10.37
N VAL A 145 -31.98 28.70 11.68
CA VAL A 145 -31.39 27.50 12.28
C VAL A 145 -32.35 26.31 12.10
N GLY A 146 -32.04 25.45 11.13
CA GLY A 146 -32.77 24.23 10.83
C GLY A 146 -31.81 23.11 10.41
N THR A 147 -31.19 22.47 11.40
CA THR A 147 -30.40 21.22 11.25
C THR A 147 -29.18 21.25 10.31
N GLU A 148 -28.77 22.41 9.79
CA GLU A 148 -27.51 22.61 9.06
C GLU A 148 -26.38 22.96 10.05
N SER A 149 -25.14 22.48 9.80
CA SER A 149 -24.07 22.57 10.80
C SER A 149 -23.50 23.99 10.94
N VAL A 150 -23.41 24.46 12.19
CA VAL A 150 -22.83 25.76 12.51
C VAL A 150 -21.31 25.66 12.48
N VAL A 151 -20.68 26.29 11.48
CA VAL A 151 -19.22 26.38 11.39
C VAL A 151 -18.74 27.57 12.23
N TRP A 152 -18.03 27.23 13.30
CA TRP A 152 -17.17 28.07 14.17
C TRP A 152 -17.42 29.58 14.21
N HIS A 153 -17.96 30.05 15.34
CA HIS A 153 -17.85 31.45 15.73
C HIS A 153 -16.40 31.78 16.14
N LYS A 154 -15.74 32.70 15.43
CA LYS A 154 -14.80 33.60 16.11
C LYS A 154 -15.64 34.61 16.89
N SER A 155 -15.21 35.00 18.09
CA SER A 155 -15.98 35.97 18.88
C SER A 155 -16.10 37.29 18.11
N GLY A 156 -17.32 37.68 17.76
CA GLY A 156 -17.62 38.84 16.89
C GLY A 156 -17.82 38.54 15.40
N SER A 157 -17.70 37.28 14.92
CA SER A 157 -17.99 36.92 13.52
C SER A 157 -19.40 36.34 13.34
N ARG A 158 -19.98 36.54 12.14
CA ARG A 158 -21.21 35.85 11.73
C ARG A 158 -20.97 34.33 11.64
N PRO A 159 -21.99 33.49 11.91
CA PRO A 159 -21.88 32.05 11.67
C PRO A 159 -21.68 31.79 10.17
N ILE A 160 -20.81 30.84 9.86
CA ILE A 160 -20.64 30.32 8.51
C ILE A 160 -21.34 28.95 8.44
N VAL A 161 -21.90 28.60 7.29
CA VAL A 161 -22.53 27.29 7.07
C VAL A 161 -21.77 26.57 5.95
N SER A 162 -21.29 25.36 6.24
CA SER A 162 -20.71 24.48 5.23
C SER A 162 -21.84 23.77 4.48
N ARG A 163 -21.76 23.71 3.16
CA ARG A 163 -22.76 23.01 2.34
C ARG A 163 -22.51 21.50 2.42
N ILE A 164 -23.29 20.81 3.24
CA ILE A 164 -23.24 19.34 3.35
C ILE A 164 -23.94 18.71 2.14
N SER A 165 -23.34 17.66 1.59
CA SER A 165 -23.91 16.75 0.59
C SER A 165 -25.26 16.20 1.05
N LYS A 166 -26.24 16.17 0.14
CA LYS A 166 -27.59 15.67 0.42
C LYS A 166 -27.79 14.23 -0.06
N GLU A 167 -26.96 13.76 -0.99
CA GLU A 167 -27.06 12.41 -1.57
C GLU A 167 -26.07 11.40 -0.98
N SER A 168 -24.92 11.87 -0.48
CA SER A 168 -23.92 11.03 0.19
C SER A 168 -24.53 10.28 1.37
N LEU A 169 -24.06 9.06 1.58
CA LEU A 169 -24.48 8.25 2.71
C LEU A 169 -23.80 8.65 4.04
N LEU A 170 -22.60 9.25 4.03
CA LEU A 170 -21.88 9.58 5.27
C LEU A 170 -22.62 10.63 6.16
N PRO A 171 -23.11 11.77 5.62
CA PRO A 171 -23.96 12.70 6.37
C PRO A 171 -25.21 12.04 6.96
N ARG A 172 -25.77 11.05 6.24
CA ARG A 172 -26.98 10.34 6.64
C ARG A 172 -26.70 9.32 7.74
N LEU A 173 -25.58 8.59 7.67
CA LEU A 173 -25.09 7.71 8.73
C LEU A 173 -24.84 8.48 10.03
N ALA A 174 -24.37 9.73 9.98
CA ALA A 174 -24.16 10.54 11.18
C ALA A 174 -25.44 10.76 12.02
N SER A 175 -26.63 10.61 11.43
CA SER A 175 -27.91 10.65 12.15
C SER A 175 -28.29 9.33 12.87
N TRP A 176 -27.61 8.22 12.56
CA TRP A 176 -27.89 6.90 13.13
C TRP A 176 -27.11 6.69 14.43
N ARG A 177 -27.82 6.41 15.52
CA ARG A 177 -27.22 6.18 16.85
C ARG A 177 -26.16 5.06 16.88
N THR A 178 -26.29 4.06 16.00
CA THR A 178 -25.31 2.96 15.84
C THR A 178 -24.06 3.37 15.06
N ALA A 179 -24.18 4.31 14.11
CA ALA A 179 -23.07 4.77 13.28
C ALA A 179 -22.34 6.00 13.84
N GLN A 180 -22.94 6.74 14.80
CA GLN A 180 -22.44 8.01 15.32
C GLN A 180 -20.93 8.04 15.62
N ASN A 181 -20.40 6.98 16.26
CA ASN A 181 -18.97 6.85 16.57
C ASN A 181 -18.09 6.71 15.31
N VAL A 182 -18.56 5.94 14.31
CA VAL A 182 -17.89 5.73 13.02
C VAL A 182 -17.91 7.03 12.23
N SER A 183 -19.08 7.62 12.00
CA SER A 183 -19.24 8.88 11.26
C SER A 183 -18.41 10.01 11.85
N THR A 184 -18.36 10.15 13.19
CA THR A 184 -17.53 11.16 13.85
C THR A 184 -16.04 10.97 13.55
N ARG A 185 -15.53 9.72 13.57
CA ARG A 185 -14.13 9.43 13.21
C ARG A 185 -13.86 9.72 11.73
N LEU A 186 -14.79 9.37 10.84
CA LEU A 186 -14.67 9.65 9.40
C LEU A 186 -14.67 11.15 9.10
N HIS A 187 -15.50 11.95 9.77
CA HIS A 187 -15.51 13.42 9.65
C HIS A 187 -14.14 14.03 10.04
N PHE A 188 -13.52 13.56 11.12
CA PHE A 188 -12.17 13.99 11.51
C PHE A 188 -11.06 13.44 10.60
N ALA A 189 -11.22 12.24 10.03
CA ALA A 189 -10.29 11.72 9.02
C ALA A 189 -10.30 12.58 7.75
N ILE A 190 -11.48 13.02 7.28
CA ILE A 190 -11.60 13.93 6.14
C ILE A 190 -10.90 15.26 6.45
N GLU A 191 -11.16 15.88 7.60
CA GLU A 191 -10.46 17.11 8.02
C GLU A 191 -8.92 16.94 8.02
N GLY A 192 -8.43 15.83 8.59
CA GLY A 192 -7.01 15.54 8.72
C GLY A 192 -6.28 15.31 7.39
N HIS A 193 -6.83 14.47 6.52
CA HIS A 193 -6.21 14.19 5.20
C HIS A 193 -6.38 15.38 4.24
N MET A 194 -7.56 16.02 4.22
CA MET A 194 -7.81 17.18 3.35
C MET A 194 -7.13 18.47 3.86
N ALA A 195 -6.37 18.42 4.96
CA ALA A 195 -5.64 19.57 5.51
C ALA A 195 -4.68 20.23 4.49
N ARG A 196 -4.12 19.47 3.53
CA ARG A 196 -3.26 19.99 2.43
C ARG A 196 -3.98 20.30 1.11
N ALA A 197 -5.23 19.85 0.94
CA ALA A 197 -6.02 20.13 -0.27
C ALA A 197 -6.51 21.60 -0.31
N PRO A 198 -6.76 22.20 -1.49
CA PRO A 198 -7.29 23.56 -1.57
C PRO A 198 -8.78 23.65 -1.15
N PHE A 199 -9.52 22.55 -1.25
CA PHE A 199 -10.92 22.42 -0.86
C PHE A 199 -11.15 21.29 0.16
N THR A 200 -12.37 21.22 0.69
CA THR A 200 -12.86 20.09 1.52
C THR A 200 -14.05 19.39 0.86
N LEU A 201 -14.39 18.17 1.30
CA LEU A 201 -15.33 17.29 0.58
C LEU A 201 -16.82 17.62 0.76
N GLY A 202 -17.23 18.29 1.85
CA GLY A 202 -18.63 18.63 2.11
C GLY A 202 -19.47 17.45 2.65
N LEU A 203 -18.86 16.54 3.40
CA LEU A 203 -19.48 15.30 3.90
C LEU A 203 -19.87 15.36 5.39
N GLY A 204 -19.69 16.50 6.04
CA GLY A 204 -20.00 16.70 7.47
C GLY A 204 -18.77 16.92 8.35
N GLU A 205 -17.58 16.97 7.76
CA GLU A 205 -16.35 17.40 8.40
C GLU A 205 -16.43 18.86 8.91
N PRO A 206 -15.71 19.21 10.00
CA PRO A 206 -15.86 20.51 10.67
C PRO A 206 -15.31 21.71 9.89
N ASN A 207 -14.49 21.49 8.85
CA ASN A 207 -13.84 22.51 8.01
C ASN A 207 -13.16 23.61 8.85
N LEU A 208 -12.23 23.23 9.73
CA LEU A 208 -11.58 24.13 10.69
C LEU A 208 -10.82 25.27 9.99
N SER A 209 -10.35 25.01 8.77
CA SER A 209 -9.60 25.96 7.95
C SER A 209 -10.49 26.91 7.12
N GLY A 210 -11.82 26.72 7.10
CA GLY A 210 -12.74 27.57 6.31
C GLY A 210 -12.53 27.49 4.80
N LYS A 211 -12.20 26.30 4.29
CA LYS A 211 -11.92 26.03 2.87
C LYS A 211 -13.21 26.10 2.02
N PRO A 212 -13.10 26.38 0.71
CA PRO A 212 -14.18 26.12 -0.24
C PRO A 212 -14.58 24.63 -0.20
N VAL A 213 -15.86 24.36 -0.49
CA VAL A 213 -16.45 23.02 -0.35
C VAL A 213 -16.78 22.46 -1.72
N LEU A 214 -16.26 21.27 -2.05
CA LEU A 214 -16.54 20.58 -3.31
C LEU A 214 -18.06 20.43 -3.53
N GLU A 215 -18.52 20.59 -4.76
CA GLU A 215 -19.92 20.29 -5.11
C GLU A 215 -20.15 18.77 -5.22
N TYR A 216 -19.97 18.06 -4.09
CA TYR A 216 -19.90 16.60 -4.00
C TYR A 216 -21.04 15.88 -4.70
N ASP A 217 -22.29 16.32 -4.48
CA ASP A 217 -23.48 15.72 -5.10
C ASP A 217 -23.40 15.74 -6.65
N LYS A 218 -22.80 16.79 -7.25
CA LYS A 218 -22.62 16.89 -8.71
C LYS A 218 -21.43 16.07 -9.23
N VAL A 219 -20.35 15.97 -8.45
CA VAL A 219 -19.13 15.27 -8.88
C VAL A 219 -19.24 13.77 -8.70
N CYS A 220 -19.72 13.34 -7.52
CA CYS A 220 -19.78 11.94 -7.14
C CYS A 220 -21.09 11.26 -7.54
N THR A 221 -22.14 12.04 -7.86
CA THR A 221 -23.49 11.55 -8.20
C THR A 221 -23.94 10.35 -7.32
N PRO A 222 -23.98 10.48 -5.97
CA PRO A 222 -24.01 9.32 -5.06
C PRO A 222 -25.22 8.38 -5.24
N LEU A 223 -26.32 8.88 -5.80
CA LEU A 223 -27.48 8.06 -6.17
C LEU A 223 -27.26 7.22 -7.44
N GLU A 224 -26.50 7.71 -8.43
CA GLU A 224 -26.13 6.92 -9.62
C GLU A 224 -25.11 5.83 -9.28
N VAL A 225 -24.14 6.11 -8.40
CA VAL A 225 -23.22 5.10 -7.86
C VAL A 225 -23.99 3.99 -7.15
N TYR A 226 -25.02 4.35 -6.38
CA TYR A 226 -25.90 3.39 -5.70
C TYR A 226 -26.90 2.67 -6.63
N ALA A 227 -27.13 3.16 -7.85
CA ALA A 227 -27.88 2.44 -8.87
C ALA A 227 -27.05 1.31 -9.50
N CYS A 228 -25.72 1.43 -9.50
CA CYS A 228 -24.78 0.44 -10.03
C CYS A 228 -24.58 -0.74 -9.05
N ARG A 229 -25.66 -1.40 -8.63
CA ARG A 229 -25.65 -2.54 -7.68
C ARG A 229 -26.60 -3.64 -8.13
N GLN A 230 -26.35 -4.86 -7.66
CA GLN A 230 -27.26 -5.97 -7.89
C GLN A 230 -28.66 -5.68 -7.34
N SER A 231 -29.67 -5.90 -8.18
CA SER A 231 -31.06 -5.51 -7.89
C SER A 231 -31.77 -6.48 -6.95
N MET A 232 -31.29 -7.72 -6.85
CA MET A 232 -31.91 -8.81 -6.10
C MET A 232 -30.83 -9.62 -5.36
N PRO A 233 -30.39 -9.18 -4.16
CA PRO A 233 -29.45 -9.96 -3.35
C PRO A 233 -30.16 -11.20 -2.79
N GLY A 234 -30.06 -12.32 -3.52
CA GLY A 234 -30.52 -13.63 -3.05
C GLY A 234 -29.59 -14.23 -2.00
N HIS A 235 -28.28 -13.97 -2.15
CA HIS A 235 -27.23 -14.48 -1.28
C HIS A 235 -26.68 -13.37 -0.35
N PRO A 236 -26.48 -13.62 0.96
CA PRO A 236 -26.11 -12.56 1.92
C PRO A 236 -24.78 -11.88 1.61
N GLU A 237 -23.79 -12.62 1.12
CA GLU A 237 -22.45 -12.10 0.79
C GLU A 237 -22.31 -11.52 -0.62
N ASP A 238 -23.34 -11.58 -1.45
CA ASP A 238 -23.31 -11.09 -2.85
C ASP A 238 -22.91 -9.60 -2.92
N HIS A 239 -23.55 -8.78 -2.09
CA HIS A 239 -23.28 -7.34 -2.07
C HIS A 239 -21.87 -7.04 -1.53
N THR A 240 -21.34 -7.85 -0.62
CA THR A 240 -19.96 -7.74 -0.13
C THR A 240 -18.96 -7.99 -1.26
N LEU A 241 -19.09 -9.14 -1.94
CA LEU A 241 -18.15 -9.56 -2.98
C LEU A 241 -18.15 -8.59 -4.17
N SER A 242 -19.33 -8.17 -4.62
CA SER A 242 -19.48 -7.21 -5.71
C SER A 242 -18.89 -5.84 -5.33
N THR A 243 -19.27 -5.27 -4.17
CA THR A 243 -18.83 -3.91 -3.78
C THR A 243 -17.31 -3.82 -3.56
N VAL A 244 -16.68 -4.84 -2.98
CA VAL A 244 -15.22 -4.89 -2.81
C VAL A 244 -14.50 -4.87 -4.16
N HIS A 245 -14.97 -5.61 -5.16
CA HIS A 245 -14.39 -5.56 -6.51
C HIS A 245 -14.71 -4.26 -7.25
N GLN A 246 -15.88 -3.65 -7.05
CA GLN A 246 -16.19 -2.32 -7.61
C GLN A 246 -15.24 -1.23 -7.07
N ILE A 247 -14.87 -1.31 -5.78
CA ILE A 247 -13.84 -0.43 -5.17
C ILE A 247 -12.47 -0.68 -5.81
N MET A 248 -12.06 -1.95 -5.95
CA MET A 248 -10.80 -2.32 -6.62
C MET A 248 -10.76 -1.73 -8.05
N GLU A 249 -11.84 -1.86 -8.80
CA GLU A 249 -11.97 -1.40 -10.19
C GLU A 249 -11.98 0.13 -10.33
N ALA A 250 -12.62 0.84 -9.38
CA ALA A 250 -12.57 2.29 -9.33
C ALA A 250 -11.13 2.80 -9.18
N TRP A 251 -10.37 2.23 -8.24
CA TRP A 251 -8.96 2.59 -8.02
C TRP A 251 -8.03 2.13 -9.14
N LEU A 252 -8.38 1.08 -9.88
CA LEU A 252 -7.69 0.72 -11.11
C LEU A 252 -7.93 1.74 -12.25
N GLU A 253 -9.10 2.39 -12.35
CA GLU A 253 -9.30 3.49 -13.32
C GLU A 253 -8.48 4.72 -12.90
N VAL A 254 -8.39 5.03 -11.60
CA VAL A 254 -7.45 6.04 -11.06
C VAL A 254 -6.01 5.72 -11.45
N ALA A 255 -5.54 4.48 -11.22
CA ALA A 255 -4.20 4.05 -11.63
C ALA A 255 -3.96 4.18 -13.14
N SER A 256 -4.98 3.93 -13.97
CA SER A 256 -4.94 4.14 -15.42
C SER A 256 -4.65 5.60 -15.78
N GLY A 257 -5.34 6.55 -15.14
CA GLY A 257 -5.12 7.98 -15.37
C GLY A 257 -3.77 8.47 -14.84
N LEU A 258 -3.32 7.95 -13.67
CA LEU A 258 -2.02 8.27 -13.10
C LEU A 258 -0.85 7.76 -13.98
N LEU A 259 -0.92 6.55 -14.53
CA LEU A 259 0.10 6.03 -15.45
C LEU A 259 0.18 6.87 -16.74
N GLN A 260 -0.96 7.35 -17.26
CA GLN A 260 -0.98 8.29 -18.39
C GLN A 260 -0.36 9.65 -18.03
N ASN A 261 -0.58 10.14 -16.80
CA ASN A 261 0.10 11.34 -16.30
C ASN A 261 1.62 11.13 -16.25
N VAL A 262 2.10 9.99 -15.73
CA VAL A 262 3.54 9.65 -15.68
C VAL A 262 4.14 9.67 -17.08
N GLU A 263 3.51 9.00 -18.04
CA GLU A 263 4.00 8.95 -19.42
C GLU A 263 4.08 10.35 -20.06
N THR A 264 3.09 11.21 -19.78
CA THR A 264 3.03 12.60 -20.27
C THR A 264 4.10 13.48 -19.62
N MET A 265 4.21 13.45 -18.29
CA MET A 265 5.21 14.21 -17.53
C MET A 265 6.64 13.81 -17.88
N VAL A 266 6.90 12.51 -18.11
CA VAL A 266 8.20 12.03 -18.62
C VAL A 266 8.43 12.47 -20.07
N LYS A 267 7.37 12.56 -20.91
CA LYS A 267 7.52 13.10 -22.28
C LYS A 267 7.93 14.58 -22.27
N GLU A 268 7.38 15.36 -21.34
CA GLU A 268 7.65 16.78 -21.09
C GLU A 268 8.96 17.04 -20.30
N GLY A 269 9.54 16.01 -19.69
CA GLY A 269 10.78 16.08 -18.90
C GLY A 269 10.58 16.38 -17.40
N ASN A 270 9.34 16.52 -16.94
CA ASN A 270 9.00 16.80 -15.55
C ASN A 270 9.10 15.53 -14.67
N CYS A 271 10.34 15.18 -14.29
CA CYS A 271 10.62 14.01 -13.46
C CYS A 271 9.99 14.10 -12.06
N GLU A 272 9.78 15.30 -11.52
CA GLU A 272 9.23 15.51 -10.18
C GLU A 272 7.73 15.20 -10.10
N LEU A 273 6.93 15.76 -11.03
CA LEU A 273 5.50 15.42 -11.10
C LEU A 273 5.27 13.99 -11.56
N ALA A 274 6.13 13.44 -12.42
CA ALA A 274 6.13 12.02 -12.74
C ALA A 274 6.36 11.17 -11.47
N ALA A 275 7.35 11.52 -10.63
CA ALA A 275 7.62 10.81 -9.38
C ALA A 275 6.45 10.92 -8.40
N LYS A 276 5.81 12.10 -8.24
CA LYS A 276 4.58 12.25 -7.44
C LYS A 276 3.49 11.30 -7.92
N ASN A 277 3.23 11.22 -9.23
CA ASN A 277 2.21 10.30 -9.77
C ASN A 277 2.58 8.82 -9.53
N CYS A 278 3.86 8.41 -9.69
CA CYS A 278 4.30 7.05 -9.37
C CYS A 278 4.14 6.69 -7.88
N TRP A 279 4.45 7.61 -6.95
CA TRP A 279 4.23 7.40 -5.51
C TRP A 279 2.73 7.34 -5.12
N ILE A 280 1.84 7.85 -5.97
CA ILE A 280 0.38 7.66 -5.82
C ILE A 280 -0.04 6.29 -6.39
N VAL A 281 0.49 5.86 -7.55
CA VAL A 281 0.26 4.50 -8.08
C VAL A 281 0.72 3.41 -7.10
N GLU A 282 1.86 3.62 -6.43
CA GLU A 282 2.40 2.71 -5.40
C GLU A 282 1.43 2.55 -4.22
N ARG A 283 0.89 3.66 -3.71
CA ARG A 283 -0.14 3.65 -2.68
C ARG A 283 -1.45 3.03 -3.15
N VAL A 284 -1.83 3.24 -4.41
CA VAL A 284 -3.03 2.60 -4.99
C VAL A 284 -2.86 1.08 -4.95
N TRP A 285 -1.73 0.52 -5.36
CA TRP A 285 -1.48 -0.93 -5.23
C TRP A 285 -1.57 -1.45 -3.79
N LYS A 286 -1.10 -0.67 -2.80
CA LYS A 286 -1.31 -0.99 -1.37
C LYS A 286 -2.78 -0.95 -0.95
N LEU A 287 -3.52 0.05 -1.42
CA LEU A 287 -4.96 0.15 -1.19
C LEU A 287 -5.71 -1.03 -1.83
N LEU A 288 -5.30 -1.50 -3.02
CA LEU A 288 -5.91 -2.69 -3.65
C LEU A 288 -5.71 -3.94 -2.77
N MET A 289 -4.56 -4.11 -2.11
CA MET A 289 -4.38 -5.19 -1.12
C MET A 289 -5.37 -5.06 0.03
N SER A 290 -5.40 -3.91 0.71
CA SER A 290 -6.32 -3.68 1.84
C SER A 290 -7.80 -3.73 1.47
N THR A 291 -8.14 -3.46 0.20
CA THR A 291 -9.49 -3.66 -0.37
C THR A 291 -9.82 -5.14 -0.43
N MET A 292 -8.96 -5.95 -1.04
CA MET A 292 -9.18 -7.40 -1.18
C MET A 292 -9.13 -8.14 0.16
N ASP A 293 -8.33 -7.66 1.12
CA ASP A 293 -8.26 -8.20 2.48
C ASP A 293 -9.55 -8.00 3.33
N LEU A 294 -10.55 -7.28 2.81
CA LEU A 294 -11.91 -7.31 3.36
C LEU A 294 -12.59 -8.67 3.18
N LEU A 295 -12.29 -9.40 2.10
CA LEU A 295 -12.90 -10.71 1.82
C LEU A 295 -12.49 -11.77 2.87
N GLN A 296 -11.43 -11.52 3.66
CA GLN A 296 -11.04 -12.37 4.80
C GLN A 296 -12.04 -12.35 5.98
N ILE A 297 -12.93 -11.36 6.04
CA ILE A 297 -13.92 -11.19 7.13
C ILE A 297 -15.33 -11.67 6.73
N MET A 298 -15.48 -12.18 5.50
CA MET A 298 -16.71 -12.85 5.06
C MET A 298 -16.86 -14.18 5.81
N ASP A 299 -18.10 -14.62 6.05
CA ASP A 299 -18.30 -15.96 6.61
C ASP A 299 -17.90 -17.04 5.58
N PRO A 300 -17.10 -18.06 5.94
CA PRO A 300 -16.65 -19.08 4.98
C PRO A 300 -17.75 -19.98 4.42
N ASP A 301 -18.81 -20.28 5.17
CA ASP A 301 -19.92 -21.14 4.70
C ASP A 301 -20.80 -20.34 3.74
N ASP A 302 -21.13 -19.10 4.07
CA ASP A 302 -21.81 -18.19 3.13
C ASP A 302 -20.93 -17.93 1.88
N PHE A 303 -19.63 -17.63 2.01
CA PHE A 303 -18.77 -17.42 0.84
C PHE A 303 -18.68 -18.66 -0.08
N MET A 304 -18.54 -19.86 0.49
CA MET A 304 -18.43 -21.09 -0.31
C MET A 304 -19.72 -21.45 -1.05
N ARG A 305 -20.89 -20.97 -0.60
CA ARG A 305 -22.15 -21.06 -1.38
C ARG A 305 -22.13 -20.08 -2.56
N LEU A 306 -21.80 -18.81 -2.30
CA LEU A 306 -21.67 -17.76 -3.33
C LEU A 306 -20.65 -18.15 -4.43
N LYS A 307 -19.55 -18.82 -4.04
CA LYS A 307 -18.52 -19.37 -4.94
C LYS A 307 -19.11 -20.30 -6.00
N GLU A 308 -20.03 -21.18 -5.61
CA GLU A 308 -20.68 -22.12 -6.53
C GLU A 308 -21.82 -21.44 -7.30
N GLU A 309 -22.62 -20.58 -6.66
CA GLU A 309 -23.68 -19.80 -7.32
C GLU A 309 -23.14 -18.89 -8.46
N LEU A 310 -21.95 -18.30 -8.28
CA LEU A 310 -21.28 -17.46 -9.28
C LEU A 310 -20.33 -18.24 -10.23
N ALA A 311 -20.30 -19.57 -10.14
CA ALA A 311 -19.36 -20.43 -10.87
C ALA A 311 -17.92 -19.88 -10.85
N ILE A 312 -17.40 -19.57 -9.65
CA ILE A 312 -16.05 -19.04 -9.49
C ILE A 312 -15.01 -20.13 -9.85
N SER A 313 -15.30 -21.39 -9.50
CA SER A 313 -14.42 -22.55 -9.79
C SER A 313 -14.81 -23.43 -10.97
N GLN A 314 -16.03 -23.31 -11.52
CA GLN A 314 -16.53 -24.27 -12.51
C GLN A 314 -16.38 -23.80 -13.96
N ASP A 315 -15.84 -24.68 -14.79
CA ASP A 315 -16.09 -24.76 -16.23
C ASP A 315 -16.01 -26.25 -16.65
N GLU A 316 -17.07 -27.02 -16.40
CA GLU A 316 -17.13 -28.45 -16.75
C GLU A 316 -17.03 -28.70 -18.28
N ALA A 317 -17.19 -27.67 -19.10
CA ALA A 317 -17.00 -27.75 -20.55
C ALA A 317 -15.54 -27.53 -20.98
N ALA A 318 -14.71 -26.89 -20.14
CA ALA A 318 -13.30 -26.63 -20.40
C ALA A 318 -12.40 -27.86 -20.16
N ILE A 319 -12.64 -28.94 -20.90
CA ILE A 319 -11.62 -29.98 -21.15
C ILE A 319 -10.57 -29.40 -22.14
N SER A 320 -9.94 -28.30 -21.74
CA SER A 320 -9.04 -27.49 -22.57
C SER A 320 -7.92 -26.90 -21.71
N THR A 321 -6.70 -27.34 -21.99
CA THR A 321 -5.46 -27.07 -21.23
C THR A 321 -4.93 -25.64 -21.37
N LYS A 322 -5.82 -24.64 -21.33
CA LYS A 322 -5.56 -23.24 -21.70
C LYS A 322 -6.20 -22.18 -20.81
N HIS A 323 -7.13 -22.55 -19.94
CA HIS A 323 -7.83 -21.61 -19.06
C HIS A 323 -7.76 -22.10 -17.62
N ILE A 324 -7.51 -21.18 -16.69
CA ILE A 324 -7.39 -21.51 -15.27
C ILE A 324 -8.79 -21.67 -14.68
N GLY A 325 -9.18 -22.92 -14.44
CA GLY A 325 -10.33 -23.26 -13.61
C GLY A 325 -10.06 -22.91 -12.14
N GLY A 326 -10.82 -21.95 -11.61
CA GLY A 326 -11.02 -21.73 -10.18
C GLY A 326 -9.94 -21.02 -9.36
N GLY A 327 -10.40 -20.41 -8.27
CA GLY A 327 -9.59 -19.68 -7.29
C GLY A 327 -9.58 -18.16 -7.49
N ALA A 328 -9.01 -17.67 -8.59
CA ALA A 328 -8.52 -16.30 -8.69
C ALA A 328 -9.53 -15.31 -9.34
N TYR A 329 -10.69 -15.10 -8.71
CA TYR A 329 -11.81 -14.32 -9.28
C TYR A 329 -11.44 -12.91 -9.76
N CYS A 330 -10.56 -12.17 -9.07
CA CYS A 330 -10.19 -10.80 -9.47
C CYS A 330 -9.40 -10.76 -10.79
N LEU A 331 -8.77 -11.87 -11.21
CA LEU A 331 -8.04 -11.95 -12.48
C LEU A 331 -8.98 -11.91 -13.70
N ARG A 332 -10.30 -12.10 -13.50
CA ARG A 332 -11.32 -11.83 -14.52
C ARG A 332 -11.31 -10.36 -14.96
N SER A 333 -10.89 -9.43 -14.09
CA SER A 333 -10.73 -7.99 -14.40
C SER A 333 -9.77 -7.70 -15.57
N THR A 334 -10.33 -7.27 -16.70
CA THR A 334 -9.55 -6.75 -17.85
C THR A 334 -8.69 -5.55 -17.45
N ARG A 335 -9.19 -4.72 -16.53
CA ARG A 335 -8.51 -3.52 -16.07
C ARG A 335 -7.28 -3.86 -15.23
N LEU A 336 -7.39 -4.78 -14.27
CA LEU A 336 -6.26 -5.25 -13.46
C LEU A 336 -5.11 -5.74 -14.34
N ARG A 337 -5.39 -6.64 -15.31
CA ARG A 337 -4.38 -7.15 -16.24
C ARG A 337 -3.70 -6.01 -17.03
N LYS A 338 -4.47 -5.01 -17.47
CA LYS A 338 -3.96 -3.82 -18.18
C LYS A 338 -3.10 -2.91 -17.29
N ILE A 339 -3.47 -2.64 -16.04
CA ILE A 339 -2.69 -1.77 -15.13
C ILE A 339 -1.39 -2.45 -14.70
N THR A 340 -1.42 -3.76 -14.41
CA THR A 340 -0.19 -4.54 -14.17
C THR A 340 0.78 -4.44 -15.34
N LYS A 341 0.29 -4.60 -16.58
CA LYS A 341 1.12 -4.43 -17.78
C LYS A 341 1.66 -3.00 -17.90
N GLY A 342 0.83 -1.98 -17.68
CA GLY A 342 1.25 -0.58 -17.66
C GLY A 342 2.33 -0.26 -16.62
N CYS A 343 2.33 -0.95 -15.47
CA CYS A 343 3.38 -0.84 -14.46
C CYS A 343 4.69 -1.49 -14.91
N LYS A 344 4.65 -2.65 -15.58
CA LYS A 344 5.82 -3.28 -16.21
C LYS A 344 6.42 -2.40 -17.30
N ASP A 345 5.57 -1.79 -18.12
CA ASP A 345 5.99 -0.98 -19.27
C ASP A 345 6.49 0.42 -18.90
N LEU A 346 6.48 0.81 -17.61
CA LEU A 346 7.30 1.92 -17.11
C LEU A 346 8.79 1.76 -17.46
N ARG A 347 9.28 0.52 -17.66
CA ARG A 347 10.66 0.27 -18.11
C ARG A 347 10.99 0.91 -19.45
N LEU A 348 9.98 1.07 -20.33
CA LEU A 348 10.10 1.75 -21.62
C LEU A 348 10.45 3.24 -21.46
N LEU A 349 10.18 3.83 -20.29
CA LEU A 349 10.51 5.20 -19.96
C LEU A 349 11.93 5.36 -19.39
N VAL A 350 12.55 4.31 -18.84
CA VAL A 350 13.85 4.40 -18.13
C VAL A 350 14.98 4.97 -19.00
N PRO A 351 15.20 4.54 -20.27
CA PRO A 351 16.23 5.14 -21.11
C PRO A 351 15.99 6.63 -21.37
N LYS A 352 14.73 7.06 -21.53
CA LYS A 352 14.37 8.48 -21.69
C LYS A 352 14.56 9.28 -20.39
N VAL A 353 14.20 8.71 -19.24
CA VAL A 353 14.39 9.35 -17.91
C VAL A 353 15.87 9.54 -17.59
N VAL A 354 16.73 8.58 -17.97
CA VAL A 354 18.20 8.65 -17.80
C VAL A 354 18.89 9.49 -18.88
N GLY A 355 18.19 9.79 -19.99
CA GLY A 355 18.71 10.60 -21.10
C GLY A 355 19.65 9.86 -22.06
N VAL A 356 19.49 8.54 -22.21
CA VAL A 356 20.41 7.69 -22.98
C VAL A 356 19.65 6.77 -23.92
N GLU A 357 20.12 6.67 -25.17
CA GLU A 357 19.63 5.71 -26.16
C GLU A 357 20.11 4.28 -25.82
N ALA A 358 19.25 3.47 -25.24
CA ALA A 358 19.53 2.07 -24.88
C ALA A 358 18.24 1.23 -24.91
N ASP A 359 18.39 -0.10 -24.93
CA ASP A 359 17.24 -1.02 -24.85
C ASP A 359 16.54 -0.89 -23.48
N PRO A 360 15.22 -0.64 -23.43
CA PRO A 360 14.43 -0.69 -22.20
C PRO A 360 14.50 -2.00 -21.41
N LYS A 361 14.86 -3.12 -22.05
CA LYS A 361 15.11 -4.41 -21.36
C LYS A 361 16.41 -4.41 -20.56
N GLY A 362 17.22 -3.36 -20.67
CA GLY A 362 18.48 -3.19 -19.96
C GLY A 362 19.71 -3.51 -20.79
N GLY A 363 20.86 -3.52 -20.12
CA GLY A 363 22.18 -3.77 -20.71
C GLY A 363 23.26 -2.82 -20.18
N PRO A 364 24.54 -3.02 -20.56
CA PRO A 364 25.67 -2.30 -19.97
C PRO A 364 25.53 -0.77 -20.07
N ARG A 365 25.28 -0.22 -21.27
CA ARG A 365 25.15 1.24 -21.51
C ARG A 365 24.09 1.91 -20.62
N LEU A 366 22.96 1.25 -20.35
CA LEU A 366 21.91 1.79 -19.49
C LEU A 366 22.29 1.67 -18.00
N GLN A 367 22.89 0.54 -17.63
CA GLN A 367 23.35 0.28 -16.27
C GLN A 367 24.48 1.24 -15.85
N GLU A 368 25.44 1.49 -16.75
CA GLU A 368 26.53 2.48 -16.58
C GLU A 368 25.96 3.88 -16.37
N ALA A 369 25.02 4.32 -17.22
CA ALA A 369 24.39 5.63 -17.09
C ALA A 369 23.58 5.81 -15.79
N VAL A 370 22.94 4.74 -15.31
CA VAL A 370 22.27 4.73 -13.99
C VAL A 370 23.28 4.73 -12.84
N MET A 371 24.39 3.99 -12.97
CA MET A 371 25.47 3.96 -11.97
C MET A 371 26.12 5.35 -11.82
N ASP A 372 26.41 6.01 -12.94
CA ASP A 372 26.83 7.42 -13.02
C ASP A 372 25.87 8.35 -12.27
N LEU A 373 24.57 8.26 -12.59
CA LEU A 373 23.51 9.09 -12.01
C LEU A 373 23.41 8.90 -10.49
N LEU A 374 23.44 7.66 -10.02
CA LEU A 374 23.33 7.31 -8.62
C LEU A 374 24.60 7.70 -7.83
N HIS A 375 25.80 7.46 -8.37
CA HIS A 375 27.07 7.82 -7.72
C HIS A 375 27.27 9.33 -7.62
N SER A 376 26.90 10.08 -8.66
CA SER A 376 26.97 11.55 -8.67
C SER A 376 25.83 12.24 -7.91
N HIS A 377 24.81 11.50 -7.44
CA HIS A 377 23.53 12.04 -6.98
C HIS A 377 22.86 13.01 -7.98
N GLY A 378 23.16 12.87 -9.28
CA GLY A 378 22.75 13.80 -10.34
C GLY A 378 23.53 15.12 -10.37
N MET A 379 24.53 15.34 -9.51
CA MET A 379 25.37 16.53 -9.57
C MET A 379 26.31 16.50 -10.77
N SER A 380 26.50 17.65 -11.42
CA SER A 380 27.47 17.79 -12.50
C SER A 380 28.89 17.80 -11.93
N THR A 381 29.57 16.66 -12.01
CA THR A 381 31.02 16.59 -11.77
C THR A 381 31.75 17.35 -12.87
N HIS A 382 32.79 18.12 -12.52
CA HIS A 382 33.51 19.01 -13.44
C HIS A 382 34.34 18.28 -14.53
N VAL A 383 34.22 16.96 -14.67
CA VAL A 383 34.94 16.12 -15.64
C VAL A 383 33.92 15.43 -16.55
N ALA A 384 33.29 16.20 -17.42
CA ALA A 384 32.26 15.70 -18.33
C ALA A 384 32.87 14.98 -19.55
N PRO A 385 32.42 13.76 -19.90
CA PRO A 385 32.62 13.20 -21.23
C PRO A 385 31.98 14.08 -22.32
N PRO A 386 32.45 14.06 -23.58
CA PRO A 386 32.13 15.07 -24.60
C PRO A 386 30.68 15.05 -25.16
N PHE A 387 29.77 14.26 -24.57
CA PHE A 387 28.38 14.18 -24.99
C PHE A 387 27.47 14.97 -24.06
N ARG A 388 26.74 15.94 -24.64
CA ARG A 388 25.85 16.88 -23.94
C ARG A 388 24.85 16.17 -23.01
N ARG A 389 25.07 16.23 -21.70
CA ARG A 389 24.03 16.00 -20.68
C ARG A 389 23.31 17.33 -20.41
N PRO A 390 21.99 17.46 -20.66
CA PRO A 390 21.20 18.63 -20.25
C PRO A 390 21.45 19.09 -18.81
N LEU A 391 21.47 20.40 -18.61
CA LEU A 391 21.82 21.08 -17.33
C LEU A 391 20.75 20.93 -16.22
N ALA A 392 19.84 19.97 -16.34
CA ALA A 392 18.59 19.88 -15.58
C ALA A 392 18.37 18.53 -14.87
N TYR A 393 19.28 17.57 -14.98
CA TYR A 393 19.21 16.34 -14.16
C TYR A 393 19.48 16.68 -12.69
N HIS A 394 18.55 16.31 -11.82
CA HIS A 394 18.58 16.57 -10.38
C HIS A 394 18.05 15.33 -9.63
N SER A 395 18.01 15.40 -8.29
CA SER A 395 17.51 14.33 -7.42
C SER A 395 16.12 13.79 -7.83
N SER A 396 15.28 14.61 -8.47
CA SER A 396 13.97 14.21 -9.04
C SER A 396 14.06 13.04 -10.03
N THR A 397 15.13 12.93 -10.82
CA THR A 397 15.36 11.77 -11.72
C THR A 397 15.61 10.50 -10.90
N ILE A 398 16.39 10.58 -9.82
CA ILE A 398 16.64 9.44 -8.91
C ILE A 398 15.34 9.06 -8.20
N HIS A 399 14.55 10.03 -7.72
CA HIS A 399 13.26 9.78 -7.07
C HIS A 399 12.23 9.15 -8.02
N LEU A 400 12.23 9.49 -9.31
CA LEU A 400 11.39 8.83 -10.31
C LEU A 400 11.77 7.36 -10.51
N LEU A 401 13.07 7.07 -10.64
CA LEU A 401 13.57 5.69 -10.77
C LEU A 401 13.34 4.87 -9.49
N GLN A 402 13.44 5.48 -8.30
CA GLN A 402 13.03 4.87 -7.03
C GLN A 402 11.52 4.58 -6.99
N ALA A 403 10.69 5.52 -7.44
CA ALA A 403 9.23 5.35 -7.47
C ALA A 403 8.78 4.26 -8.46
N PHE A 404 9.46 4.11 -9.61
CA PHE A 404 9.27 2.99 -10.53
C PHE A 404 9.47 1.64 -9.82
N GLN A 405 10.57 1.48 -9.09
CA GLN A 405 10.86 0.24 -8.36
C GLN A 405 9.92 0.02 -7.17
N ALA A 406 9.42 1.09 -6.55
CA ALA A 406 8.42 1.00 -5.50
C ALA A 406 7.05 0.53 -6.05
N VAL A 407 6.64 1.01 -7.23
CA VAL A 407 5.46 0.49 -7.95
C VAL A 407 5.62 -0.99 -8.27
N GLU A 408 6.76 -1.43 -8.80
CA GLU A 408 7.07 -2.85 -9.04
C GLU A 408 6.97 -3.70 -7.76
N ALA A 409 7.52 -3.21 -6.64
CA ALA A 409 7.44 -3.91 -5.36
C ALA A 409 5.98 -4.05 -4.87
N ALA A 410 5.18 -2.99 -4.97
CA ALA A 410 3.77 -3.01 -4.59
C ALA A 410 2.92 -3.91 -5.51
N VAL A 411 3.21 -3.97 -6.82
CA VAL A 411 2.59 -4.93 -7.76
C VAL A 411 2.87 -6.36 -7.33
N ARG A 412 4.14 -6.73 -7.08
CA ARG A 412 4.47 -8.09 -6.60
C ARG A 412 3.82 -8.41 -5.27
N GLN A 413 3.81 -7.45 -4.34
CA GLN A 413 3.17 -7.62 -3.04
C GLN A 413 1.66 -7.87 -3.19
N PHE A 414 0.97 -7.18 -4.11
CA PHE A 414 -0.44 -7.43 -4.39
C PHE A 414 -0.71 -8.86 -4.84
N TYR A 415 0.03 -9.37 -5.83
CA TYR A 415 -0.20 -10.73 -6.35
C TYR A 415 0.14 -11.81 -5.31
N PHE A 416 1.19 -11.61 -4.50
CA PHE A 416 1.50 -12.48 -3.38
C PHE A 416 0.40 -12.48 -2.30
N SER A 417 -0.03 -11.29 -1.85
CA SER A 417 -1.10 -11.15 -0.84
C SER A 417 -2.42 -11.72 -1.33
N TYR A 418 -2.78 -11.51 -2.61
CA TYR A 418 -3.99 -12.08 -3.21
C TYR A 418 -3.95 -13.61 -3.27
N GLN A 419 -2.78 -14.21 -3.53
CA GLN A 419 -2.61 -15.67 -3.40
C GLN A 419 -2.88 -16.14 -1.97
N GLN A 420 -2.36 -15.45 -0.95
CA GLN A 420 -2.60 -15.82 0.45
C GLN A 420 -4.08 -15.62 0.87
N LEU A 421 -4.73 -14.55 0.38
CA LEU A 421 -6.15 -14.29 0.58
C LEU A 421 -7.02 -15.47 0.10
N VAL A 422 -6.83 -15.90 -1.15
CA VAL A 422 -7.62 -17.00 -1.71
C VAL A 422 -7.29 -18.33 -1.02
N ILE A 423 -6.03 -18.55 -0.59
CA ILE A 423 -5.67 -19.73 0.23
C ILE A 423 -6.42 -19.71 1.57
N ALA A 424 -6.61 -18.54 2.18
CA ALA A 424 -7.32 -18.39 3.45
C ALA A 424 -8.84 -18.53 3.32
N VAL A 425 -9.42 -18.04 2.22
CA VAL A 425 -10.89 -18.01 1.99
C VAL A 425 -11.42 -19.28 1.32
N MET A 426 -10.70 -19.87 0.37
CA MET A 426 -11.10 -21.09 -0.36
C MET A 426 -10.35 -22.36 0.12
N GLY A 427 -9.30 -22.20 0.93
CA GLY A 427 -8.46 -23.29 1.39
C GLY A 427 -7.35 -23.68 0.40
N SER A 428 -6.33 -24.38 0.91
CA SER A 428 -5.18 -24.85 0.11
C SER A 428 -5.46 -26.12 -0.72
N GLY A 429 -6.69 -26.64 -0.68
CA GLY A 429 -7.15 -27.80 -1.45
C GLY A 429 -7.52 -27.44 -2.88
N GLU A 430 -8.36 -26.42 -3.08
CA GLU A 430 -8.80 -25.91 -4.40
C GLU A 430 -7.62 -25.56 -5.30
N TYR A 431 -6.52 -25.07 -4.71
CA TYR A 431 -5.30 -24.73 -5.42
C TYR A 431 -4.46 -25.94 -5.90
N LYS A 432 -4.78 -27.17 -5.47
CA LYS A 432 -4.08 -28.39 -5.89
C LYS A 432 -4.96 -29.19 -6.84
N ALA A 433 -5.22 -28.59 -8.00
CA ALA A 433 -5.88 -29.24 -9.13
C ALA A 433 -5.25 -30.62 -9.41
N THR A 434 -6.10 -31.62 -9.64
CA THR A 434 -5.68 -33.03 -9.64
C THR A 434 -4.93 -33.42 -10.91
N ALA A 435 -3.60 -33.45 -10.77
CA ALA A 435 -2.65 -34.26 -11.56
C ALA A 435 -2.41 -33.90 -13.05
N GLN A 436 -1.15 -33.55 -13.32
CA GLN A 436 -0.38 -33.90 -14.52
C GLN A 436 -0.55 -33.10 -15.83
N ALA A 437 -1.49 -32.17 -15.99
CA ALA A 437 -1.59 -31.38 -17.24
C ALA A 437 -1.83 -29.87 -17.12
N GLU A 438 -2.24 -29.37 -15.94
CA GLU A 438 -2.80 -28.02 -15.80
C GLU A 438 -1.97 -27.12 -14.87
N VAL A 439 -1.87 -25.84 -15.23
CA VAL A 439 -1.25 -24.79 -14.40
C VAL A 439 -2.31 -24.29 -13.42
N SER A 440 -2.11 -24.50 -12.11
CA SER A 440 -3.09 -24.05 -11.12
C SER A 440 -3.12 -22.52 -11.01
N ALA A 441 -4.22 -21.99 -10.46
CA ALA A 441 -4.27 -20.57 -10.09
C ALA A 441 -3.17 -20.15 -9.09
N ALA A 442 -2.61 -21.09 -8.30
CA ALA A 442 -1.50 -20.82 -7.39
C ALA A 442 -0.18 -20.71 -8.16
N ASP A 443 0.05 -21.60 -9.12
CA ASP A 443 1.22 -21.55 -9.99
C ASP A 443 1.23 -20.25 -10.80
N ALA A 444 0.09 -19.86 -11.36
CA ALA A 444 -0.10 -18.60 -12.09
C ALA A 444 0.17 -17.35 -11.23
N LEU A 445 -0.43 -17.25 -10.03
CA LEU A 445 -0.16 -16.13 -9.12
C LEU A 445 1.29 -16.13 -8.64
N SER A 446 1.90 -17.31 -8.46
CA SER A 446 3.32 -17.41 -8.10
C SER A 446 4.24 -16.92 -9.22
N GLN A 447 3.93 -17.24 -10.48
CA GLN A 447 4.71 -16.80 -11.65
C GLN A 447 4.77 -15.27 -11.71
N ILE A 448 3.65 -14.57 -11.47
CA ILE A 448 3.61 -13.10 -11.54
C ILE A 448 4.53 -12.43 -10.50
N TYR A 449 4.67 -13.00 -9.28
CA TYR A 449 5.63 -12.46 -8.30
C TYR A 449 7.07 -12.97 -8.52
N PHE A 450 7.26 -14.18 -9.05
CA PHE A 450 8.57 -14.70 -9.43
C PHE A 450 9.12 -14.14 -10.75
N GLU A 451 8.37 -13.29 -11.46
CA GLU A 451 8.84 -12.61 -12.68
C GLU A 451 10.17 -11.87 -12.43
N PRO A 452 11.13 -11.92 -13.39
CA PRO A 452 12.37 -11.15 -13.34
C PRO A 452 12.14 -9.65 -13.09
N PRO A 453 13.12 -8.92 -12.53
CA PRO A 453 13.01 -7.47 -12.31
C PRO A 453 12.55 -6.70 -13.55
N TYR A 454 11.60 -5.79 -13.38
CA TYR A 454 11.07 -4.95 -14.46
C TYR A 454 12.13 -3.93 -14.92
N PHE A 455 13.05 -3.54 -14.02
CA PHE A 455 14.10 -2.56 -14.27
C PHE A 455 15.51 -3.13 -13.98
N PRO A 456 15.98 -4.16 -14.71
CA PRO A 456 17.19 -4.90 -14.36
C PRO A 456 18.47 -4.03 -14.35
N SER A 457 18.55 -2.98 -15.17
CA SER A 457 19.67 -2.02 -15.12
C SER A 457 19.70 -1.17 -13.85
N LEU A 458 18.57 -0.96 -13.15
CA LEU A 458 18.56 -0.26 -11.86
C LEU A 458 19.14 -1.13 -10.74
N ASP A 459 18.80 -2.41 -10.72
CA ASP A 459 19.29 -3.35 -9.71
C ASP A 459 20.74 -3.80 -9.98
N GLY A 460 21.11 -3.93 -11.25
CA GLY A 460 22.50 -4.06 -11.67
C GLY A 460 23.34 -2.89 -11.17
N ALA A 461 22.94 -1.64 -11.44
CA ALA A 461 23.68 -0.45 -10.99
C ALA A 461 23.85 -0.40 -9.46
N LYS A 462 22.81 -0.72 -8.67
CA LYS A 462 22.93 -0.84 -7.21
C LYS A 462 23.93 -1.92 -6.79
N THR A 463 23.95 -3.06 -7.48
CA THR A 463 24.89 -4.15 -7.20
C THR A 463 26.33 -3.70 -7.39
N PHE A 464 26.63 -3.05 -8.53
CA PHE A 464 27.98 -2.51 -8.79
C PHE A 464 28.38 -1.39 -7.82
N LEU A 465 27.44 -0.53 -7.40
CA LEU A 465 27.70 0.48 -6.36
C LEU A 465 27.97 -0.15 -4.99
N GLY A 466 27.25 -1.22 -4.63
CA GLY A 466 27.52 -2.02 -3.42
C GLY A 466 28.95 -2.59 -3.44
N SER A 467 29.35 -3.20 -4.56
CA SER A 467 30.73 -3.68 -4.75
C SER A 467 31.77 -2.56 -4.74
N TYR A 468 31.48 -1.39 -5.31
CA TYR A 468 32.37 -0.23 -5.28
C TYR A 468 32.61 0.26 -3.84
N TRP A 469 31.56 0.47 -3.06
CA TRP A 469 31.68 0.96 -1.68
C TRP A 469 32.25 -0.08 -0.71
N HIS A 470 31.99 -1.38 -0.92
CA HIS A 470 32.60 -2.46 -0.13
C HIS A 470 34.12 -2.56 -0.35
N ASN A 471 34.61 -2.21 -1.54
CA ASN A 471 36.05 -2.17 -1.85
C ASN A 471 36.70 -0.79 -1.63
N ASN A 472 35.98 0.19 -1.08
CA ASN A 472 36.52 1.53 -0.86
C ASN A 472 37.35 1.57 0.44
N PRO A 473 38.67 1.90 0.38
CA PRO A 473 39.53 1.91 1.56
C PRO A 473 39.19 3.00 2.60
N GLU A 474 38.31 3.95 2.27
CA GLU A 474 37.80 4.97 3.20
C GLU A 474 36.62 4.48 4.05
N LEU A 475 36.01 3.33 3.73
CA LEU A 475 34.84 2.78 4.41
C LEU A 475 35.14 1.42 5.08
N GLU A 476 35.29 1.43 6.40
CA GLU A 476 35.47 0.20 7.19
C GLU A 476 34.10 -0.51 7.40
N GLU A 477 33.90 -1.68 6.78
CA GLU A 477 32.62 -2.41 6.78
C GLU A 477 32.05 -2.59 8.19
N GLY A 478 30.86 -2.05 8.46
CA GLY A 478 30.18 -2.22 9.76
C GLY A 478 30.75 -1.38 10.92
N ALA A 479 31.57 -0.37 10.65
CA ALA A 479 32.16 0.51 11.69
C ALA A 479 31.11 1.08 12.66
N ILE A 480 29.97 1.56 12.14
CA ILE A 480 28.84 2.08 12.94
C ILE A 480 28.31 1.01 13.90
N MET A 481 28.16 -0.24 13.43
CA MET A 481 27.69 -1.34 14.27
C MET A 481 28.71 -1.73 15.34
N ARG A 482 30.02 -1.70 15.03
CA ARG A 482 31.07 -1.85 16.05
C ARG A 482 31.02 -0.74 17.10
N GLN A 483 30.87 0.52 16.68
CA GLN A 483 30.76 1.67 17.58
C GLN A 483 29.55 1.55 18.52
N LEU A 484 28.37 1.19 18.00
CA LEU A 484 27.15 0.96 18.79
C LEU A 484 27.30 -0.21 19.78
N MET A 485 28.00 -1.29 19.39
CA MET A 485 28.27 -2.43 20.27
C MET A 485 29.27 -2.09 21.39
N VAL A 486 30.30 -1.28 21.09
CA VAL A 486 31.21 -0.72 22.10
C VAL A 486 30.42 0.18 23.07
N GLU A 487 29.62 1.12 22.56
CA GLU A 487 28.85 2.03 23.41
C GLU A 487 27.84 1.27 24.30
N LYS A 488 27.13 0.27 23.76
CA LYS A 488 26.25 -0.61 24.53
C LYS A 488 27.00 -1.29 25.67
N THR A 489 28.21 -1.79 25.40
CA THR A 489 29.06 -2.46 26.40
C THR A 489 29.52 -1.48 27.48
N SER A 490 29.96 -0.27 27.11
CA SER A 490 30.35 0.78 28.06
C SER A 490 29.18 1.24 28.93
N ARG A 491 27.97 1.40 28.36
CA ARG A 491 26.74 1.72 29.11
C ARG A 491 26.42 0.61 30.12
N GLN A 492 26.50 -0.67 29.71
CA GLN A 492 26.25 -1.81 30.60
C GLN A 492 27.26 -1.92 31.76
N LEU A 493 28.56 -1.70 31.48
CA LEU A 493 29.61 -1.67 32.52
C LEU A 493 29.37 -0.55 33.54
N ASN A 494 29.00 0.65 33.09
CA ASN A 494 28.70 1.78 33.97
C ASN A 494 27.47 1.50 34.85
N THR A 495 26.42 0.86 34.32
CA THR A 495 25.27 0.43 35.15
C THR A 495 25.62 -0.71 36.12
N GLY A 496 26.52 -1.62 35.74
CA GLY A 496 26.94 -2.75 36.59
C GLY A 496 27.83 -2.36 37.77
N ASN A 497 28.58 -1.26 37.66
CA ASN A 497 29.37 -0.74 38.78
C ASN A 497 28.55 0.09 39.78
N SER A 498 27.42 0.66 39.36
CA SER A 498 26.53 1.43 40.25
C SER A 498 25.84 0.58 41.33
N SER A 499 25.75 -0.74 41.14
CA SER A 499 25.06 -1.68 42.03
C SER A 499 25.98 -2.50 42.95
N LYS A 500 27.29 -2.19 42.97
CA LYS A 500 28.27 -2.81 43.89
C LYS A 500 28.93 -1.84 44.88
N ALA A 501 28.49 -0.58 44.91
CA ALA A 501 29.05 0.47 45.77
C ALA A 501 28.36 0.60 47.15
N SER A 502 27.61 -0.41 47.61
CA SER A 502 26.77 -0.33 48.82
C SER A 502 26.75 -1.60 49.68
N SER A 503 27.90 -2.24 49.89
CA SER A 503 28.08 -3.26 50.93
C SER A 503 29.55 -3.42 51.32
N VAL A 504 30.01 -2.62 52.30
CA VAL A 504 31.26 -2.84 53.03
C VAL A 504 30.97 -2.68 54.51
N ASP A 505 31.10 -3.75 55.29
CA ASP A 505 31.73 -3.71 56.61
C ASP A 505 31.94 -5.11 57.22
N ALA A 506 32.72 -5.18 58.30
CA ALA A 506 32.80 -6.27 59.28
C ALA A 506 33.62 -7.57 58.99
N ASN A 507 34.94 -7.41 58.82
CA ASN A 507 35.98 -7.87 59.78
C ASN A 507 36.62 -9.31 59.78
N SER A 508 37.95 -9.29 59.96
CA SER A 508 38.87 -10.23 60.68
C SER A 508 39.24 -11.64 60.17
N GLY A 509 40.56 -11.94 60.18
CA GLY A 509 41.07 -13.26 60.62
C GLY A 509 42.26 -13.95 59.90
N SER A 510 43.52 -13.48 60.05
CA SER A 510 44.83 -14.22 59.91
C SER A 510 45.16 -15.06 58.64
N GLY A 511 46.40 -15.19 58.15
CA GLY A 511 47.71 -14.63 58.54
C GLY A 511 48.88 -15.34 57.79
N ASP A 512 50.07 -14.71 57.74
CA ASP A 512 51.41 -15.24 57.34
C ASP A 512 51.65 -15.85 55.91
N SER A 513 52.85 -15.78 55.29
CA SER A 513 54.02 -14.88 55.46
C SER A 513 55.03 -14.96 54.28
N ASN A 514 55.97 -14.00 54.20
CA ASN A 514 57.33 -14.03 53.59
C ASN A 514 57.59 -14.00 52.05
N LYS A 515 58.21 -12.87 51.61
CA LYS A 515 59.41 -12.71 50.72
C LYS A 515 59.34 -13.13 49.23
N ALA A 516 60.07 -12.51 48.29
CA ALA A 516 61.28 -11.67 48.36
C ALA A 516 61.36 -10.57 47.24
N ASP A 517 62.31 -9.63 47.38
CA ASP A 517 62.63 -8.52 46.45
C ASP A 517 63.39 -9.00 45.19
N THR A 518 63.22 -8.40 44.00
CA THR A 518 63.90 -7.19 43.46
C THR A 518 63.48 -7.01 41.97
N SER A 519 63.70 -5.93 41.20
CA SER A 519 64.49 -4.69 41.34
C SER A 519 63.81 -3.49 40.64
N GLU A 520 64.32 -2.26 40.85
CA GLU A 520 63.87 -1.02 40.17
C GLU A 520 64.64 -0.73 38.86
N GLU A 521 64.05 0.01 37.91
CA GLU A 521 64.58 1.33 37.49
C GLU A 521 63.53 2.20 36.75
N ARG A 522 63.86 3.46 36.39
CA ARG A 522 62.86 4.55 36.29
C ARG A 522 63.27 5.77 35.42
N ALA A 523 62.44 6.14 34.43
CA ALA A 523 62.38 7.49 33.82
C ALA A 523 60.92 7.78 33.36
N GLN A 524 60.24 8.90 33.61
CA GLN A 524 60.53 10.36 33.60
C GLN A 524 60.32 11.08 32.24
N LYS A 525 59.04 11.41 31.97
CA LYS A 525 58.42 12.70 31.53
C LYS A 525 59.33 13.97 31.40
N PRO A 526 58.86 15.09 30.78
CA PRO A 526 57.73 15.30 29.82
C PRO A 526 57.99 16.38 28.71
N SER A 527 56.99 16.66 27.85
CA SER A 527 56.68 18.04 27.38
C SER A 527 55.23 18.20 26.82
N ARG A 528 54.82 19.44 26.57
CA ARG A 528 53.48 20.00 26.17
C ARG A 528 53.75 21.32 25.37
N PRO A 529 52.79 22.14 24.86
CA PRO A 529 51.31 22.18 24.99
C PRO A 529 50.56 21.59 23.76
N ILE A 530 49.50 22.06 23.05
CA ILE A 530 48.66 23.29 22.89
C ILE A 530 47.15 22.92 22.81
N GLN A 531 46.25 23.92 22.75
CA GLN A 531 44.78 23.86 22.81
C GLN A 531 44.08 23.86 21.42
N LYS A 532 43.09 22.99 21.21
CA LYS A 532 41.61 23.25 21.14
C LYS A 532 41.10 24.37 20.22
N LYS A 533 40.13 23.99 19.37
CA LYS A 533 38.80 24.63 19.30
C LYS A 533 37.72 23.56 19.05
N GLN A 534 36.61 23.63 19.77
CA GLN A 534 35.38 22.86 19.53
C GLN A 534 34.22 23.86 19.42
N SER A 535 33.24 23.57 18.56
CA SER A 535 31.98 24.32 18.51
C SER A 535 30.87 23.39 18.02
N TYR A 536 30.09 22.85 18.96
CA TYR A 536 28.84 22.14 18.71
C TYR A 536 27.92 22.39 19.91
N ALA A 537 26.89 23.21 19.72
CA ALA A 537 25.81 23.40 20.70
C ALA A 537 24.57 24.03 20.02
N THR A 538 23.40 23.68 20.56
CA THR A 538 22.14 24.44 20.48
C THR A 538 21.41 24.51 19.13
N LEU A 539 20.51 23.55 18.89
CA LEU A 539 19.05 23.83 18.91
C LEU A 539 18.23 22.52 18.85
N ALA A 540 17.83 22.02 20.02
CA ALA A 540 16.98 20.83 20.14
C ALA A 540 16.09 20.92 21.39
N TYR A 541 15.28 21.99 21.49
CA TYR A 541 14.27 22.17 22.55
C TYR A 541 13.15 23.09 22.07
N MET A 542 12.02 22.51 21.62
CA MET A 542 10.70 23.15 21.56
C MET A 542 9.65 22.09 21.16
N TYR A 543 8.99 21.45 22.15
CA TYR A 543 7.64 20.86 22.01
C TYR A 543 7.12 20.35 23.37
N GLN A 544 6.74 21.27 24.26
CA GLN A 544 5.89 20.96 25.44
C GLN A 544 5.30 22.25 26.01
N GLY A 545 4.00 22.24 26.35
CA GLY A 545 3.32 23.31 27.10
C GLY A 545 2.45 24.27 26.28
N ALA A 546 1.22 23.87 25.97
CA ALA A 546 0.14 24.76 25.52
C ALA A 546 -1.25 24.15 25.83
N MET A 547 -1.54 23.92 27.10
CA MET A 547 -2.85 23.47 27.63
C MET A 547 -3.12 24.22 28.93
N GLY A 548 -4.28 24.89 29.05
CA GLY A 548 -4.77 25.46 30.30
C GLY A 548 -4.57 26.98 30.47
N ALA A 549 -5.47 27.76 29.86
CA ALA A 549 -5.95 29.06 30.33
C ALA A 549 -7.37 29.27 29.80
#